data_AF-A0A7V8Z175-F1
#
_entry.id   AF-A0A7V8Z175-F1
#
_cell.length_a   1.000
_cell.length_b   1.000
_cell.length_c   1.000
_cell.angle_alpha   90.00
_cell.angle_beta   90.00
_cell.angle_gamma   90.00
#
_symmetry.space_group_name_H-M   'P 1'
#
loop_
_entity.id
_entity.type
_entity.pdbx_description
1 polymer ?
#
loop_
_entity_poly.entity_id
_entity_poly.type
_entity_poly.pdbx_seq_one_letter_code
_entity_poly.pdbx_strand_id
1 'polypeptide(L)'
;MSLWNNLFRTKSLELLHAEMLGDNRLRRVLGPVGLTSLGIGGIIGAGIFVMTGRVAANEAGPGILLSFVLAAVACALAAFCYAEFASMAPVAGSAYT
;
A
#
# COMPACT_ATOMS: atom_id res chain seq x y z
N MET A 1 -23.19 -26.79 -4.60
CA MET A 1 -21.95 -26.06 -4.93
C MET A 1 -21.08 -26.10 -3.68
N SER A 2 -19.98 -26.85 -3.71
CA SER A 2 -19.21 -27.22 -2.51
C SER A 2 -18.67 -25.99 -1.76
N LEU A 3 -18.84 -25.96 -0.44
CA LEU A 3 -18.35 -24.90 0.47
C LEU A 3 -16.83 -24.66 0.30
N TRP A 4 -16.11 -25.71 -0.10
CA TRP A 4 -14.68 -25.71 -0.39
C TRP A 4 -14.31 -24.87 -1.63
N ASN A 5 -15.16 -24.84 -2.66
CA ASN A 5 -14.91 -24.05 -3.88
C ASN A 5 -15.13 -22.54 -3.66
N ASN A 6 -15.93 -22.15 -2.66
CA ASN A 6 -16.14 -20.73 -2.36
C ASN A 6 -14.97 -20.13 -1.57
N LEU A 7 -14.23 -20.94 -0.81
CA LEU A 7 -13.11 -20.47 0.02
C LEU A 7 -11.88 -20.06 -0.81
N PHE A 8 -11.63 -20.73 -1.94
CA PHE A 8 -10.48 -20.49 -2.82
C PHE A 8 -10.84 -19.72 -4.09
N ARG A 9 -11.97 -19.01 -4.10
CA ARG A 9 -12.39 -18.26 -5.28
C ARG A 9 -11.52 -17.01 -5.44
N THR A 10 -10.64 -17.02 -6.44
CA THR A 10 -9.81 -15.86 -6.81
C THR A 10 -10.48 -15.07 -7.94
N LYS A 11 -10.30 -13.74 -7.93
CA LYS A 11 -10.71 -12.88 -9.04
C LYS A 11 -9.68 -13.00 -10.17
N SER A 12 -10.12 -13.16 -11.41
CA SER A 12 -9.19 -13.24 -12.55
C SER A 12 -8.72 -11.85 -12.96
N LEU A 13 -7.49 -11.76 -13.48
CA LEU A 13 -6.93 -10.50 -14.00
C LEU A 13 -7.73 -9.97 -15.20
N GLU A 14 -8.30 -10.85 -16.02
CA GLU A 14 -9.15 -10.45 -17.15
C GLU A 14 -10.41 -9.71 -16.69
N LEU A 15 -11.06 -10.18 -15.62
CA LEU A 15 -12.22 -9.49 -15.05
C LEU A 15 -11.85 -8.11 -14.50
N LEU A 16 -10.68 -7.98 -13.86
CA LEU A 16 -10.19 -6.70 -13.36
C LEU A 16 -9.93 -5.70 -14.50
N HIS A 17 -9.36 -6.14 -15.62
CA HIS A 17 -9.19 -5.30 -16.80
C HIS A 17 -10.52 -4.95 -17.47
N ALA A 18 -11.48 -5.86 -17.50
CA ALA A 18 -12.82 -5.60 -18.03
C ALA A 18 -13.57 -4.54 -17.21
N GLU A 19 -13.48 -4.59 -15.87
CA GLU A 19 -14.06 -3.56 -14.99
C GLU A 19 -13.45 -2.16 -15.24
N MET A 20 -12.17 -2.10 -15.61
CA MET A 20 -11.49 -0.85 -15.96
C MET A 20 -11.95 -0.24 -17.30
N LEU A 21 -12.58 -1.02 -18.19
CA LEU A 21 -13.06 -0.56 -19.50
C LEU A 21 -14.45 0.09 -19.45
N GLY A 22 -15.11 0.12 -18.29
CA GLY A 22 -16.43 0.75 -18.13
C GLY A 22 -16.42 2.26 -18.43
N ASP A 23 -17.60 2.80 -18.80
CA ASP A 23 -17.78 4.18 -19.28
C ASP A 23 -17.39 5.29 -18.26
N ASN A 24 -17.17 4.96 -16.98
CA ASN A 24 -16.88 5.93 -15.91
C ASN A 24 -15.38 6.15 -15.66
N ARG A 25 -14.56 6.32 -16.70
CA ARG A 25 -13.10 6.47 -16.54
C ARG A 25 -12.67 7.92 -16.30
N LEU A 26 -11.86 8.13 -15.27
CA LEU A 26 -11.20 9.41 -15.02
C LEU A 26 -10.07 9.66 -16.01
N ARG A 27 -9.82 10.95 -16.32
CA ARG A 27 -8.66 11.37 -17.13
C ARG A 27 -7.37 11.12 -16.35
N ARG A 28 -6.44 10.36 -16.93
CA ARG A 28 -5.12 10.11 -16.35
C ARG A 28 -4.27 11.39 -16.46
N VAL A 29 -4.05 12.07 -15.34
CA VAL A 29 -3.27 13.31 -15.27
C VAL A 29 -2.11 13.25 -14.27
N LEU A 30 -2.08 12.24 -13.40
CA LEU A 30 -1.00 12.05 -12.44
C LEU A 30 0.21 11.39 -13.12
N GLY A 31 1.30 12.14 -13.22
CA GLY A 31 2.62 11.61 -13.55
C GLY A 31 3.38 11.10 -12.32
N PRO A 32 4.64 10.66 -12.48
CA PRO A 32 5.44 10.09 -11.39
C PRO A 32 5.53 10.98 -10.15
N VAL A 33 5.79 12.28 -10.35
CA VAL A 33 5.89 13.24 -9.25
C VAL A 33 4.58 13.37 -8.48
N GLY A 34 3.45 13.41 -9.19
CA GLY A 34 2.12 13.49 -8.58
C GLY A 34 1.74 12.22 -7.83
N LEU A 35 2.15 11.05 -8.33
CA LEU A 35 1.95 9.78 -7.63
C LEU A 35 2.85 9.66 -6.39
N THR A 36 4.10 10.10 -6.46
CA THR A 36 4.99 10.11 -5.29
C THR A 36 4.52 11.08 -4.22
N SER A 37 4.02 12.26 -4.58
CA SER A 37 3.49 13.21 -3.61
C SER A 37 2.21 12.70 -2.95
N LEU A 38 1.34 12.04 -3.72
CA LEU A 38 0.16 11.35 -3.17
C LEU A 38 0.58 10.28 -2.14
N GLY A 39 1.60 9.48 -2.44
CA GLY A 39 2.14 8.49 -1.51
C GLY A 39 2.69 9.10 -0.22
N ILE A 40 3.51 10.16 -0.32
CA ILE A 40 4.04 10.88 0.85
C ILE A 40 2.91 11.43 1.72
N GLY A 41 1.89 12.05 1.09
CA GLY A 41 0.72 12.58 1.78
C GLY A 41 -0.13 11.51 2.46
N GLY A 42 -0.18 10.30 1.91
CA GLY A 42 -0.88 9.17 2.53
C GLY A 42 -0.12 8.52 3.69
N ILE A 43 1.22 8.62 3.73
CA ILE A 43 2.07 8.01 4.77
C ILE A 43 2.23 8.92 5.99
N ILE A 44 2.45 10.23 5.77
CA ILE A 44 2.73 11.17 6.86
C ILE A 44 1.43 11.50 7.59
N GLY A 45 1.36 11.18 8.89
CA GLY A 45 0.18 11.45 9.71
C GLY A 45 0.43 11.31 11.21
N ALA A 46 -0.60 10.90 11.95
CA ALA A 46 -0.57 10.81 13.41
C ALA A 46 0.57 9.92 13.97
N GLY A 47 1.02 8.92 13.20
CA GLY A 47 2.12 8.04 13.59
C GLY A 47 3.40 8.82 13.94
N ILE A 48 3.90 9.66 13.03
CA ILE A 48 5.16 10.38 13.27
C ILE A 48 5.00 11.52 14.29
N PHE A 49 3.86 12.22 14.30
CA PHE A 49 3.66 13.40 15.16
C PHE A 49 3.25 13.07 16.59
N VAL A 50 2.55 11.95 16.83
CA VAL A 50 2.01 11.60 18.15
C VAL A 50 2.68 10.36 18.73
N MET A 51 2.77 9.28 17.96
CA MET A 51 3.24 7.99 18.48
C MET A 51 4.74 8.00 18.77
N THR A 52 5.53 8.71 17.96
CA THR A 52 6.99 8.80 18.13
C THR A 52 7.38 9.27 19.54
N GLY A 53 6.76 10.34 20.04
CA GLY A 53 7.07 10.86 21.38
C GLY A 53 6.69 9.88 22.49
N ARG A 54 5.52 9.23 22.35
CA ARG A 54 5.05 8.21 23.30
C ARG A 54 6.00 7.01 23.35
N VAL A 55 6.39 6.48 22.19
CA VAL A 55 7.30 5.33 22.07
C VAL A 55 8.71 5.69 22.55
N ALA A 56 9.19 6.90 22.25
CA ALA A 56 10.48 7.38 22.76
C ALA A 56 10.47 7.47 24.29
N ALA A 57 9.40 8.00 24.89
CA ALA A 57 9.34 8.18 26.34
C ALA A 57 9.15 6.87 27.12
N ASN A 58 8.36 5.92 26.59
CA ASN A 58 7.90 4.76 27.37
C ASN A 58 8.47 3.41 26.92
N GLU A 59 9.05 3.31 25.72
CA GLU A 59 9.46 2.03 25.13
C GLU A 59 10.92 2.03 24.68
N ALA A 60 11.28 2.86 23.69
CA ALA A 60 12.56 2.77 22.99
C ALA A 60 13.63 3.76 23.50
N GLY A 61 13.23 4.84 24.18
CA GLY A 61 14.18 5.84 24.67
C GLY A 61 15.00 6.48 23.54
N PRO A 62 16.29 6.79 23.80
CA PRO A 62 17.23 7.25 22.77
C PRO A 62 17.43 6.26 21.61
N GLY A 63 17.08 4.98 21.81
CA GLY A 63 17.19 3.92 20.80
C GLY A 63 16.10 3.93 19.72
N ILE A 64 15.13 4.84 19.79
CA ILE A 64 14.01 4.91 18.83
C ILE A 64 14.47 5.03 17.36
N LEU A 65 15.64 5.64 17.11
CA LEU A 65 16.20 5.73 15.77
C LEU A 65 16.49 4.34 15.19
N LEU A 66 17.01 3.40 16.00
CA LEU A 66 17.27 2.03 15.57
C LEU A 66 15.96 1.30 15.25
N SER A 67 14.91 1.52 16.04
CA SER A 67 13.57 0.98 15.77
C SER A 67 13.01 1.48 14.44
N PHE A 68 13.19 2.77 14.13
CA PHE A 68 12.77 3.32 12.83
C PHE A 68 13.57 2.77 11.66
N VAL A 69 14.89 2.57 11.80
CA VAL A 69 15.71 1.97 10.74
C VAL A 69 15.23 0.55 10.46
N LEU A 70 14.98 -0.26 11.49
CA LEU A 70 14.48 -1.62 11.32
C LEU A 70 13.09 -1.65 10.67
N ALA A 71 12.18 -0.77 11.12
CA ALA A 71 10.87 -0.61 10.52
C ALA A 71 10.94 -0.17 9.05
N ALA A 72 11.84 0.76 8.72
CA ALA A 72 12.04 1.23 7.34
C ALA A 72 12.49 0.10 6.41
N VAL A 73 13.39 -0.78 6.87
CA VAL A 73 13.81 -1.96 6.10
C VAL A 73 12.63 -2.90 5.86
N ALA A 74 11.85 -3.22 6.89
CA ALA A 74 10.66 -4.06 6.75
C ALA A 74 9.63 -3.46 5.77
N CYS A 75 9.37 -2.15 5.89
CA CYS A 75 8.49 -1.42 4.98
C CYS A 75 9.02 -1.40 3.54
N ALA A 76 10.33 -1.27 3.34
CA ALA A 76 10.94 -1.27 2.00
C ALA A 76 10.76 -2.63 1.30
N LEU A 77 10.97 -3.73 2.02
CA LEU A 77 10.73 -5.07 1.50
C LEU A 77 9.27 -5.26 1.08
N ALA A 78 8.33 -4.84 1.92
CA ALA A 78 6.91 -4.87 1.59
C ALA A 78 6.57 -3.97 0.39
N ALA A 79 7.15 -2.76 0.33
CA ALA A 79 6.93 -1.82 -0.76
C ALA A 79 7.40 -2.38 -2.10
N PHE A 80 8.48 -3.17 -2.15
CA PHE A 80 8.91 -3.84 -3.38
C PHE A 80 7.92 -4.89 -3.85
N CYS A 81 7.35 -5.70 -2.95
CA CYS A 81 6.28 -6.63 -3.31
C CYS A 81 5.05 -5.88 -3.87
N TYR A 82 4.65 -4.77 -3.24
CA TYR A 82 3.54 -3.94 -3.74
C TYR A 82 3.86 -3.27 -5.08
N ALA A 83 5.11 -2.86 -5.31
CA ALA A 83 5.54 -2.30 -6.59
C ALA A 83 5.46 -3.35 -7.71
N GLU A 84 5.86 -4.59 -7.43
CA GLU A 84 5.72 -5.71 -8.37
C GLU A 84 4.23 -5.94 -8.70
N PHE A 85 3.36 -6.03 -7.70
CA PHE A 85 1.92 -6.18 -7.91
C PHE A 85 1.30 -5.02 -8.70
N ALA A 86 1.65 -3.78 -8.38
CA ALA A 86 1.17 -2.61 -9.10
C ALA A 86 1.63 -2.58 -10.57
N SER A 87 2.79 -3.17 -10.86
CA SER A 87 3.30 -3.30 -12.23
C SER A 87 2.64 -4.44 -13.02
N MET A 88 2.30 -5.55 -12.35
CA MET A 88 1.63 -6.72 -12.98
C MET A 88 0.14 -6.49 -13.22
N ALA A 89 -0.54 -5.79 -12.29
CA ALA A 89 -1.96 -5.50 -12.35
C ALA A 89 -2.18 -3.98 -12.22
N PRO A 90 -2.04 -3.20 -13.31
CA PRO A 90 -2.14 -1.73 -13.30
C PRO A 90 -3.60 -1.26 -13.25
N VAL A 91 -4.32 -1.71 -12.24
CA VAL A 91 -5.73 -1.41 -11.96
C VAL A 91 -5.86 -0.54 -10.72
N ALA A 92 -6.94 0.22 -10.62
CA ALA A 92 -7.21 0.96 -9.38
C ALA A 92 -7.56 -0.04 -8.27
N GLY A 93 -6.62 -0.25 -7.36
CA GLY A 93 -6.69 -1.29 -6.33
C GLY A 93 -5.65 -1.11 -5.23
N SER A 94 -5.74 -1.94 -4.20
CA SER A 94 -4.78 -2.03 -3.09
C SER A 94 -4.65 -3.51 -2.71
N ALA A 95 -4.35 -3.84 -1.46
CA ALA A 95 -4.12 -5.23 -1.00
C ALA A 95 -5.25 -6.23 -1.28
N TYR A 96 -6.48 -5.77 -1.49
CA TYR A 96 -7.67 -6.61 -1.67
C TYR A 96 -8.02 -6.92 -3.13
N THR A 97 -7.37 -6.24 -4.07
CA THR A 97 -7.70 -6.28 -5.51
C THR A 97 -6.59 -6.96 -6.27
#